data_AF-A0A7J3EFS5-F1
#
_entry.id   AF-A0A7J3EFS5-F1
#
_cell.length_a   1.000
_cell.length_b   1.000
_cell.length_c   1.000
_cell.angle_alpha   90.00
_cell.angle_beta   90.00
_cell.angle_gamma   90.00
#
_symmetry.space_group_name_H-M   'P 1'
#
loop_
_entity.id
_entity.type
_entity.pdbx_description
1 polymer ?
#
loop_
_entity_poly.entity_id
_entity_poly.type
_entity_poly.pdbx_seq_one_letter_code
_entity_poly.pdbx_strand_id
1 'polypeptide(L)' 'MTSKERGLAAYHLEEPDRVPMDFWADESVWLKLCGELKVEKREELLKRLRVDFR' A
#
# COMPACT_ATOMS: atom_id res chain seq x y z
N MET A 1 2.17 0.52 -13.55
CA MET A 1 3.37 1.25 -13.11
C MET A 1 3.97 0.58 -11.86
N THR A 2 5.29 0.65 -11.68
CA THR A 2 5.97 0.32 -10.41
C THR A 2 5.73 1.43 -9.37
N SER A 3 5.99 1.16 -8.09
CA SER A 3 5.88 2.21 -7.04
C SER A 3 6.76 3.42 -7.36
N LYS A 4 7.99 3.15 -7.86
CA LYS A 4 8.93 4.18 -8.30
C LYS A 4 8.38 5.02 -9.46
N GLU A 5 7.83 4.37 -10.48
CA GLU A 5 7.22 5.06 -11.62
C GLU A 5 6.05 5.96 -11.17
N ARG A 6 5.20 5.47 -10.25
CA ARG A 6 4.10 6.27 -9.71
C ARG A 6 4.59 7.48 -8.93
N GLY A 7 5.59 7.31 -8.06
CA GLY A 7 6.18 8.41 -7.31
C GLY A 7 6.76 9.48 -8.23
N LEU A 8 7.43 9.07 -9.31
CA LEU A 8 7.97 9.99 -10.32
C LEU A 8 6.86 10.72 -11.10
N ALA A 9 5.81 10.02 -11.55
CA ALA A 9 4.68 10.65 -12.22
C ALA A 9 4.00 11.70 -11.33
N ALA A 10 3.74 11.35 -10.06
CA ALA A 10 3.18 12.29 -9.09
C ALA A 10 4.10 13.50 -8.86
N TYR A 11 5.42 13.29 -8.77
CA TYR A 11 6.42 14.36 -8.65
C TYR A 11 6.42 15.31 -9.86
N HIS A 12 6.18 14.78 -11.06
CA HIS A 12 6.08 15.55 -12.31
C HIS A 12 4.69 16.13 -12.58
N LEU A 13 3.74 16.01 -11.65
CA LEU A 13 2.34 16.42 -11.83
C LEU A 13 1.63 15.72 -13.01
N GLU A 14 2.10 14.51 -13.34
CA GLU A 14 1.45 13.62 -14.30
C GLU A 14 0.45 12.70 -13.59
N GLU A 15 -0.56 12.20 -14.30
CA GLU A 15 -1.55 11.30 -13.73
C GLU A 15 -1.00 9.86 -13.64
N PRO A 16 -0.78 9.31 -12.43
CA PRO A 16 -0.35 7.93 -12.27
C PRO A 16 -1.51 6.95 -12.51
N ASP A 17 -1.19 5.67 -12.73
CA ASP A 17 -2.18 4.59 -12.89
C ASP A 17 -3.08 4.39 -11.65
N ARG A 18 -2.68 4.98 -10.53
CA ARG A 18 -3.44 5.14 -9.28
C ARG A 18 -2.72 6.14 -8.37
N VAL A 19 -3.45 6.73 -7.44
CA VAL A 19 -2.86 7.56 -6.38
C VAL A 19 -2.01 6.68 -5.46
N PRO A 20 -0.74 7.05 -5.18
CA PRO A 20 0.07 6.37 -4.19
C PRO A 20 -0.58 6.38 -2.81
N MET A 21 -0.56 5.25 -2.12
CA MET A 21 -1.17 5.14 -0.79
C MET A 21 -0.11 4.77 0.25
N ASP A 22 0.08 5.68 1.21
CA ASP A 22 0.84 5.42 2.42
C ASP A 22 0.02 4.59 3.41
N PHE A 23 0.72 3.81 4.24
CA PHE A 23 0.10 3.00 5.28
C PHE A 23 0.88 3.10 6.59
N TRP A 24 0.19 3.49 7.64
CA TRP A 24 0.72 3.52 9.00
C TRP A 24 -0.28 2.84 9.94
N ALA A 25 0.21 1.88 10.72
CA ALA A 25 -0.62 1.12 11.66
C ALA A 25 0.21 0.68 12.87
N ASP A 26 -0.42 0.72 14.05
CA ASP A 26 0.09 0.03 15.24
C ASP A 26 -0.20 -1.48 15.19
N GLU A 27 0.39 -2.24 16.12
CA GLU A 27 0.25 -3.70 16.17
C GLU A 27 -1.21 -4.17 16.26
N SER A 28 -2.06 -3.43 17.00
CA SER A 28 -3.47 -3.80 17.15
C SER A 28 -4.24 -3.66 15.84
N VAL A 29 -3.92 -2.62 15.07
CA VAL A 29 -4.49 -2.40 13.74
C VAL A 29 -3.99 -3.45 12.75
N TRP A 30 -2.71 -3.80 12.79
CA TRP A 30 -2.17 -4.91 11.99
C TRP A 30 -2.92 -6.21 12.24
N LEU A 31 -3.08 -6.62 13.50
CA LEU A 31 -3.76 -7.86 13.86
C LEU A 31 -5.22 -7.88 13.40
N LYS A 32 -5.95 -6.77 13.62
CA LYS A 32 -7.34 -6.65 13.17
C LYS A 32 -7.45 -6.75 11.65
N LEU A 33 -6.64 -5.99 10.91
CA LEU A 33 -6.69 -5.98 9.46
C LEU A 33 -6.30 -7.33 8.85
N CYS A 34 -5.28 -8.00 9.39
CA CYS A 34 -4.91 -9.36 8.99
C CYS A 34 -6.06 -10.35 9.23
N GLY A 35 -6.72 -10.27 10.39
CA GLY A 35 -7.88 -11.12 10.72
C GLY A 35 -9.07 -10.90 9.78
N GLU A 36 -9.47 -9.66 9.56
CA GLU A 36 -10.60 -9.29 8.69
C GLU A 36 -10.35 -9.67 7.23
N LEU A 37 -9.11 -9.45 6.75
CA LEU A 37 -8.73 -9.76 5.36
C LEU A 37 -8.25 -11.20 5.16
N LYS A 38 -8.20 -12.00 6.22
CA LYS A 38 -7.77 -13.41 6.22
C LYS A 38 -6.40 -13.60 5.60
N VAL A 39 -5.46 -12.73 5.96
CA VAL A 39 -4.07 -12.80 5.52
C VAL A 39 -3.15 -12.98 6.72
N GLU A 40 -2.14 -13.83 6.59
CA GLU A 40 -1.22 -14.12 7.69
C GLU A 40 0.01 -13.21 7.67
N LYS A 41 0.38 -12.70 6.48
CA LYS A 41 1.60 -11.93 6.28
C LYS A 41 1.27 -10.46 6.03
N ARG A 42 1.99 -9.57 6.72
CA ARG A 42 1.88 -8.11 6.53
C ARG A 42 2.09 -7.70 5.07
N GLU A 43 3.03 -8.31 4.35
CA GLU A 43 3.24 -8.00 2.94
C GLU A 43 2.02 -8.32 2.06
N GLU A 44 1.30 -9.39 2.40
CA GLU A 44 0.08 -9.78 1.69
C GLU A 44 -1.05 -8.78 1.96
N LEU A 45 -1.17 -8.32 3.21
CA LEU A 45 -2.06 -7.23 3.59
C LEU A 45 -1.80 -5.97 2.76
N LEU A 46 -0.55 -5.52 2.71
CA LEU A 46 -0.16 -4.30 1.98
C LEU A 46 -0.45 -4.42 0.48
N LYS A 47 -0.19 -5.59 -0.12
CA LYS A 47 -0.57 -5.87 -1.52
C LYS A 47 -2.08 -5.82 -1.72
N ARG A 48 -2.87 -6.41 -0.81
CA ARG A 48 -4.34 -6.42 -0.87
C ARG A 48 -4.91 -5.01 -0.76
N LEU A 49 -4.35 -4.21 0.14
CA LEU A 49 -4.68 -2.81 0.36
C LEU A 49 -4.07 -1.88 -0.67
N ARG A 50 -3.33 -2.41 -1.66
CA ARG A 50 -2.76 -1.61 -2.72
C ARG A 50 -1.80 -0.52 -2.17
N VAL A 51 -1.15 -0.77 -1.04
CA VAL A 51 -0.17 0.15 -0.45
C VAL A 51 1.12 0.11 -1.28
N ASP A 52 1.71 1.27 -1.51
CA ASP A 52 3.03 1.37 -2.15
C ASP A 52 4.11 1.04 -1.13
N PHE A 53 4.41 -0.24 -1.00
CA PHE A 53 5.48 -0.76 -0.16
C PHE A 53 6.48 -1.50 -1.06
N ARG A 54 7.68 -0.91 -1.20
CA ARG A 54 8.83 -1.25 -2.07
C ARG A 54 9.09 -0.25 -3.17
#